data_AF-A0A8B8N860-F1
#
_entry.id   AF-A0A8B8N860-F1
#
_cell.length_a   1.000
_cell.length_b   1.000
_cell.length_c   1.000
_cell.angle_alpha   90.00
_cell.angle_beta   90.00
_cell.angle_gamma   90.00
#
_symmetry.space_group_name_H-M   'P 1'
#
loop_
_entity.id
_entity.type
_entity.pdbx_description
1 polymer ?
#
loop_
_entity_poly.entity_id
_entity_poly.type
_entity_poly.pdbx_seq_one_letter_code
_entity_poly.pdbx_strand_id
1 'polypeptide(L)'
;MQWWKERLQICRKPSTVHLVSRIVYSNLLGVDVNLKNGSLKEGSLNLEILQFKSKFPREVLLCRVGDFYEAIGIDACILVEYAGLNPFGGLRSDSIPRAGCPVMNLRQTLDDLTRNGFSVCIVEEVQGPTQARCRKSRFISG
;
A
#
# COMPACT_ATOMS: atom_id res chain seq x y z
N MET A 1 3.80 7.13 -13.38
CA MET A 1 4.60 5.91 -13.13
C MET A 1 6.11 6.14 -13.18
N GLN A 2 6.65 6.89 -14.14
CA GLN A 2 8.11 7.14 -14.26
C GLN A 2 8.76 7.62 -12.94
N TRP A 3 8.13 8.58 -12.27
CA TRP A 3 8.59 9.08 -10.97
C TRP A 3 8.77 7.98 -9.90
N TRP A 4 7.81 7.05 -9.80
CA TRP A 4 7.91 5.93 -8.86
C TRP A 4 9.00 4.94 -9.25
N LYS A 5 9.22 4.71 -10.55
CA LYS A 5 10.28 3.84 -11.03
C LYS A 5 11.66 4.36 -10.60
N GLU A 6 11.90 5.65 -10.76
CA GLU A 6 13.13 6.31 -10.30
C GLU A 6 13.32 6.20 -8.78
N ARG A 7 12.23 6.39 -8.01
CA ARG A 7 12.25 6.22 -6.55
C ARG A 7 12.51 4.78 -6.10
N LEU A 8 12.02 3.78 -6.82
CA LEU A 8 12.27 2.38 -6.47
C LEU A 8 13.71 1.94 -6.83
N GLN A 9 14.35 2.57 -7.80
CA GLN A 9 15.74 2.28 -8.17
C GLN A 9 16.75 2.72 -7.10
N ILE A 10 16.40 3.69 -6.25
CA ILE A 10 17.27 4.15 -5.16
C ILE A 10 17.11 3.34 -3.87
N CYS A 11 16.12 2.45 -3.78
CA CYS A 11 15.91 1.59 -2.63
C CYS A 11 17.07 0.61 -2.45
N ARG A 12 17.54 0.45 -1.21
CA ARG A 12 18.75 -0.35 -0.90
C ARG A 12 18.49 -1.52 0.03
N LYS A 13 17.40 -1.53 0.81
CA LYS A 13 17.18 -2.64 1.75
C LYS A 13 16.94 -3.94 0.97
N PRO A 14 17.59 -5.07 1.36
CA PRO A 14 17.42 -6.34 0.66
C PRO A 14 15.96 -6.79 0.56
N SER A 15 15.18 -6.59 1.62
CA SER A 15 13.74 -6.86 1.64
C SER A 15 12.99 -6.04 0.59
N THR A 16 13.24 -4.74 0.52
CA THR A 16 12.63 -3.85 -0.48
C THR A 16 13.01 -4.26 -1.90
N VAL A 17 14.29 -4.50 -2.18
CA VAL A 17 14.75 -4.91 -3.52
C VAL A 17 14.03 -6.18 -3.97
N HIS A 18 13.84 -7.13 -3.06
CA HIS A 18 13.06 -8.33 -3.34
C HIS A 18 11.57 -8.03 -3.62
N LEU A 19 10.94 -7.10 -2.90
CA LEU A 19 9.58 -6.66 -3.22
C LEU A 19 9.50 -5.99 -4.59
N VAL A 20 10.44 -5.09 -4.90
CA VAL A 20 10.50 -4.31 -6.14
C VAL A 20 10.62 -5.20 -7.37
N SER A 21 11.30 -6.35 -7.26
CA SER A 21 11.40 -7.34 -8.36
C SER A 21 10.05 -7.86 -8.86
N ARG A 22 8.98 -7.72 -8.06
CA ARG A 22 7.61 -8.16 -8.38
C ARG A 22 6.71 -7.02 -8.86
N ILE A 23 7.23 -5.80 -8.94
CA ILE A 23 6.46 -4.64 -9.38
C ILE A 23 6.36 -4.65 -10.90
N VAL A 24 5.14 -4.55 -11.40
CA VAL A 24 4.85 -4.31 -12.81
C VAL A 24 4.38 -2.87 -12.98
N TYR A 25 4.70 -2.21 -14.09
CA TYR A 25 4.32 -0.81 -14.29
C TYR A 25 3.04 -0.63 -15.12
N SER A 26 2.19 -1.67 -15.17
CA SER A 26 0.94 -1.69 -15.94
C SER A 26 -0.22 -0.93 -15.28
N ASN A 27 -0.14 -0.64 -13.98
CA ASN A 27 -1.13 0.11 -13.22
C ASN A 27 -0.47 0.99 -12.15
N LEU A 28 -1.22 1.92 -11.57
CA LEU A 28 -0.69 2.93 -10.63
C LEU A 28 -0.17 2.34 -9.30
N LEU A 29 -0.66 1.18 -8.88
CA LEU A 29 -0.21 0.51 -7.65
C LEU A 29 1.05 -0.32 -7.89
N GLY A 30 1.36 -0.63 -9.14
CA GLY A 30 2.43 -1.53 -9.51
C GLY A 30 2.19 -3.00 -9.18
N VAL A 31 0.91 -3.39 -9.08
CA VAL A 31 0.48 -4.74 -8.70
C VAL A 31 0.41 -5.66 -9.92
N ASP A 32 1.01 -6.84 -9.86
CA ASP A 32 0.81 -7.89 -10.85
C ASP A 32 -0.47 -8.69 -10.54
N VAL A 33 -1.43 -8.64 -11.44
CA VAL A 33 -2.73 -9.30 -11.31
C VAL A 33 -2.65 -10.83 -11.37
N ASN A 34 -1.54 -11.39 -11.85
CA ASN A 34 -1.30 -12.82 -11.91
C ASN A 34 -0.78 -13.39 -10.58
N LEU A 35 -0.30 -12.55 -9.67
CA LEU A 35 0.16 -12.96 -8.35
C LEU A 35 -1.01 -13.14 -7.37
N LYS A 36 -0.81 -13.95 -6.33
CA LYS A 36 -1.79 -14.12 -5.25
C LYS A 36 -2.11 -12.78 -4.61
N ASN A 37 -3.38 -12.58 -4.31
CA ASN A 37 -3.95 -11.33 -3.78
C ASN A 37 -3.80 -10.11 -4.72
N GLY A 38 -3.46 -10.29 -6.00
CA GLY A 38 -3.32 -9.22 -6.99
C GLY A 38 -4.58 -8.85 -7.77
N SER A 39 -5.72 -9.49 -7.51
CA SER A 39 -6.97 -9.22 -8.24
C SER A 39 -7.37 -7.74 -8.17
N LEU A 40 -7.57 -7.12 -9.33
CA LEU A 40 -8.10 -5.77 -9.52
C LEU A 40 -9.52 -5.81 -10.13
N LYS A 41 -10.32 -6.80 -9.72
CA LYS A 41 -11.70 -6.94 -10.19
C LYS A 41 -12.65 -5.99 -9.47
N GLU A 42 -13.77 -5.70 -10.13
CA GLU A 42 -14.85 -4.94 -9.53
C GLU A 42 -15.31 -5.56 -8.21
N GLY A 43 -15.58 -4.73 -7.21
CA GLY A 43 -15.90 -5.19 -5.85
C GLY A 43 -14.68 -5.54 -4.97
N SER A 44 -13.46 -5.64 -5.51
CA SER A 44 -12.26 -5.91 -4.71
C SER A 44 -11.75 -4.67 -3.95
N LEU A 45 -11.08 -4.90 -2.81
CA LEU A 45 -10.39 -3.85 -2.05
C LEU A 45 -9.27 -3.21 -2.87
N ASN A 46 -8.47 -4.01 -3.59
CA ASN A 46 -7.35 -3.50 -4.37
C ASN A 46 -7.80 -2.55 -5.48
N LEU A 47 -8.96 -2.80 -6.10
CA LEU A 47 -9.51 -1.88 -7.10
C LEU A 47 -9.93 -0.55 -6.46
N GLU A 48 -10.51 -0.57 -5.26
CA GLU A 48 -10.84 0.65 -4.52
C GLU A 48 -9.58 1.44 -4.12
N ILE A 49 -8.53 0.74 -3.66
CA ILE A 49 -7.21 1.36 -3.43
C ILE A 49 -6.68 1.98 -4.73
N LEU A 50 -6.79 1.30 -5.88
CA LEU A 50 -6.37 1.85 -7.18
C LEU A 50 -7.16 3.11 -7.56
N GLN A 51 -8.46 3.15 -7.26
CA GLN A 51 -9.32 4.32 -7.49
C GLN A 51 -8.96 5.51 -6.59
N PHE A 52 -8.57 5.27 -5.34
CA PHE A 52 -8.04 6.35 -4.50
C PHE A 52 -6.65 6.79 -4.97
N LYS A 53 -5.78 5.85 -5.36
CA LYS A 53 -4.44 6.13 -5.87
C LYS A 53 -4.47 6.99 -7.13
N SER A 54 -5.49 6.88 -7.99
CA SER A 54 -5.62 7.74 -9.18
C SER A 54 -5.87 9.21 -8.84
N LYS A 55 -6.46 9.51 -7.68
CA LYS A 55 -6.64 10.87 -7.17
C LYS A 55 -5.34 11.45 -6.59
N PHE A 56 -4.51 10.60 -6.00
CA PHE A 56 -3.24 10.98 -5.36
C PHE A 56 -2.07 10.13 -5.91
N PRO A 57 -1.73 10.25 -7.21
CA PRO A 57 -0.82 9.32 -7.88
C PRO A 57 0.64 9.39 -7.39
N ARG A 58 1.00 10.45 -6.67
CA ARG A 58 2.36 10.69 -6.13
C ARG A 58 2.46 10.48 -4.62
N GLU A 59 1.36 10.26 -3.91
CA GLU A 59 1.35 10.09 -2.46
C GLU A 59 1.43 8.61 -2.09
N VAL A 60 2.04 8.30 -0.95
CA VAL A 60 2.00 6.95 -0.40
C VAL A 60 0.61 6.73 0.18
N LEU A 61 -0.12 5.72 -0.29
CA LEU A 61 -1.48 5.48 0.17
C LEU A 61 -1.51 4.41 1.27
N LEU A 62 -2.10 4.76 2.41
CA LEU A 62 -2.37 3.83 3.52
C LEU A 62 -3.88 3.67 3.69
N CYS A 63 -4.36 2.44 3.53
CA CYS A 63 -5.76 2.10 3.65
C CYS A 63 -6.02 1.38 4.97
N ARG A 64 -7.00 1.85 5.75
CA ARG A 64 -7.42 1.19 6.98
C ARG A 64 -8.20 -0.08 6.66
N VAL A 65 -7.79 -1.16 7.31
CA VAL A 65 -8.41 -2.48 7.25
C VAL A 65 -8.45 -3.02 8.68
N GLY A 66 -9.59 -2.82 9.37
CA GLY A 66 -9.70 -3.17 10.79
C GLY A 66 -8.71 -2.39 11.67
N ASP A 67 -7.81 -3.11 12.34
CA ASP A 67 -6.83 -2.56 13.29
C ASP A 67 -5.46 -2.26 12.64
N PHE A 68 -5.38 -2.28 11.31
CA PHE A 68 -4.16 -2.01 10.56
C PHE A 68 -4.37 -0.92 9.50
N TYR A 69 -3.31 -0.17 9.24
CA TYR A 69 -3.14 0.61 8.02
C TYR A 69 -2.20 -0.13 7.09
N GLU A 70 -2.64 -0.33 5.85
CA GLU A 70 -1.95 -1.19 4.91
C GLU A 70 -1.76 -0.54 3.55
N ALA A 71 -0.70 -0.93 2.87
CA ALA A 71 -0.38 -0.58 1.50
C ALA A 71 -0.06 -1.83 0.68
N ILE A 72 -0.19 -1.71 -0.64
CA ILE A 72 0.12 -2.75 -1.61
C ILE A 72 1.03 -2.23 -2.72
N GLY A 73 1.72 -3.14 -3.40
CA GLY A 73 2.57 -2.85 -4.55
C GLY A 73 3.68 -1.84 -4.22
N ILE A 74 3.76 -0.75 -4.99
CA ILE A 74 4.79 0.29 -4.85
C ILE A 74 4.76 0.89 -3.45
N ASP A 75 3.59 1.25 -2.94
CA ASP A 75 3.44 1.90 -1.64
C ASP A 75 3.92 0.97 -0.51
N ALA A 76 3.70 -0.34 -0.64
CA ALA A 76 4.25 -1.32 0.29
C ALA A 76 5.80 -1.35 0.26
N CYS A 77 6.42 -1.21 -0.92
CA CYS A 77 7.87 -1.14 -1.03
C CYS A 77 8.42 0.08 -0.29
N ILE A 78 7.75 1.23 -0.40
CA ILE A 78 8.14 2.47 0.29
C ILE A 78 8.01 2.32 1.81
N LEU A 79 6.96 1.65 2.29
CA LEU A 79 6.81 1.35 3.72
C LEU A 79 7.97 0.50 4.27
N VAL A 80 8.38 -0.54 3.56
CA VAL A 80 9.50 -1.39 3.99
C VAL A 80 10.83 -0.61 3.94
N GLU A 81 11.03 0.19 2.89
CA GLU A 81 12.26 0.97 2.72
C GLU A 81 12.40 2.08 3.75
N TYR A 82 11.37 2.89 3.96
CA TYR A 82 11.52 4.16 4.69
C TYR A 82 10.92 4.12 6.09
N ALA A 83 9.86 3.34 6.32
CA ALA A 83 9.27 3.15 7.65
C ALA A 83 9.75 1.87 8.35
N GLY A 84 10.60 1.06 7.70
CA GLY A 84 11.20 -0.13 8.31
C GLY A 84 10.21 -1.24 8.65
N LEU A 85 9.03 -1.23 8.03
CA LEU A 85 8.00 -2.24 8.26
C LEU A 85 8.36 -3.57 7.63
N ASN A 86 7.83 -4.66 8.18
CA ASN A 86 7.98 -5.99 7.59
C ASN A 86 6.89 -6.23 6.54
N PRO A 87 7.22 -6.83 5.38
CA PRO A 87 6.22 -7.21 4.39
C PRO A 87 5.30 -8.31 4.93
N PHE A 88 4.02 -8.17 4.66
CA PHE A 88 3.01 -9.17 4.99
C PHE A 88 3.24 -10.41 4.12
N GLY A 89 3.23 -11.59 4.74
CA GLY A 89 3.56 -12.84 4.03
C GLY A 89 5.06 -13.03 3.75
N GLY A 90 5.92 -12.13 4.23
CA GLY A 90 7.37 -12.21 4.09
C GLY A 90 7.87 -11.97 2.66
N LEU A 91 8.96 -12.64 2.29
CA LEU A 91 9.60 -12.54 0.98
C LEU A 91 9.13 -13.66 0.02
N ARG A 92 7.87 -14.10 0.14
CA ARG A 92 7.30 -15.07 -0.79
C ARG A 92 7.08 -14.42 -2.14
N SER A 93 7.56 -15.02 -3.22
CA SER A 93 7.51 -14.43 -4.56
C SER A 93 6.14 -14.58 -5.26
N ASP A 94 5.24 -15.41 -4.73
CA ASP A 94 3.97 -15.78 -5.37
C ASP A 94 2.78 -14.87 -5.02
N SER A 95 2.99 -13.88 -4.14
CA SER A 95 1.98 -12.88 -3.78
C SER A 95 2.44 -11.46 -4.10
N ILE A 96 1.49 -10.54 -4.21
CA ILE A 96 1.80 -9.12 -4.36
C ILE A 96 2.55 -8.58 -3.13
N PRO A 97 3.42 -7.56 -3.30
CA PRO A 97 3.96 -6.81 -2.16
C PRO A 97 2.83 -6.19 -1.34
N ARG A 98 2.86 -6.38 -0.02
CA ARG A 98 1.95 -5.79 0.95
C ARG A 98 2.71 -5.52 2.24
N ALA A 99 2.44 -4.39 2.87
CA ALA A 99 3.05 -4.02 4.15
C ALA A 99 2.07 -3.10 4.90
N GLY A 100 2.23 -3.00 6.20
CA GLY A 100 1.34 -2.19 7.02
C GLY A 100 1.77 -2.13 8.47
N CYS A 101 1.09 -1.28 9.22
CA CYS A 101 1.34 -1.09 10.65
C CYS A 101 0.01 -1.15 11.43
N PRO A 102 0.04 -1.57 12.70
CA PRO A 102 -1.10 -1.43 13.58
C PRO A 102 -1.53 0.04 13.70
N VAL A 103 -2.82 0.29 13.96
CA VAL A 103 -3.37 1.66 14.12
C VAL A 103 -2.58 2.51 15.13
N MET A 104 -2.11 1.91 16.22
CA MET A 104 -1.32 2.59 17.26
C MET A 104 0.07 3.04 16.77
N ASN A 105 0.60 2.44 15.70
CA ASN A 105 1.89 2.76 15.10
C ASN A 105 1.78 3.72 13.90
N LEU A 106 0.57 4.18 13.56
CA LEU A 106 0.35 5.05 12.40
C LEU A 106 1.22 6.31 12.47
N ARG A 107 1.21 7.01 13.62
CA ARG A 107 1.94 8.26 13.79
C ARG A 107 3.44 8.10 13.53
N GLN A 108 4.06 7.08 14.12
CA GLN A 108 5.47 6.78 13.88
C GLN A 108 5.74 6.50 12.39
N THR A 109 4.87 5.72 11.75
CA THR A 109 4.99 5.40 10.32
C THR A 109 4.89 6.66 9.45
N LEU A 110 3.97 7.58 9.78
CA LEU A 110 3.84 8.87 9.10
C LEU A 110 5.07 9.75 9.30
N ASP A 111 5.59 9.82 10.52
CA ASP A 111 6.79 10.60 10.83
C ASP A 111 8.00 10.10 10.02
N ASP A 112 8.16 8.78 9.89
CA ASP A 112 9.26 8.19 9.12
C ASP A 112 9.11 8.43 7.61
N LEU A 113 7.89 8.37 7.06
CA LEU A 113 7.65 8.67 5.64
C LEU A 113 7.85 10.15 5.32
N THR A 114 7.29 11.04 6.15
CA THR A 114 7.36 12.49 5.93
C THR A 114 8.77 13.05 6.10
N ARG A 115 9.56 12.50 7.05
CA ARG A 115 11.00 12.83 7.20
C ARG A 115 11.81 12.48 5.94
N ASN A 116 11.37 11.48 5.18
CA ASN A 116 11.96 11.08 3.90
C ASN A 116 11.35 11.82 2.68
N GLY A 117 10.51 12.83 2.93
CA GLY A 117 9.93 13.70 1.89
C GLY A 117 8.74 13.08 1.14
N PHE A 118 8.07 12.09 1.72
CA PHE A 118 6.83 11.55 1.16
C PHE A 118 5.60 12.24 1.73
N SER A 119 4.67 12.61 0.85
CA SER A 119 3.29 12.92 1.22
C SER A 119 2.50 11.61 1.32
N VAL A 120 1.59 11.53 2.29
CA VAL A 120 0.84 10.30 2.60
C VAL A 120 -0.66 10.58 2.54
N CYS A 121 -1.38 9.73 1.82
CA CYS A 121 -2.84 9.74 1.74
C CYS A 121 -3.40 8.65 2.67
N ILE A 122 -4.20 9.04 3.67
CA ILE A 122 -4.88 8.10 4.56
C ILE A 122 -6.30 7.86 4.05
N VAL A 123 -6.63 6.59 3.83
CA VAL A 123 -7.97 6.14 3.49
C VAL A 123 -8.54 5.39 4.70
N GLU A 124 -9.52 6.00 5.36
CA GLU A 124 -10.22 5.43 6.51
C GLU A 124 -11.33 4.47 6.10
N GLU A 125 -11.60 3.50 6.97
CA GLU A 125 -12.75 2.63 6.89
C GLU A 125 -13.91 3.26 7.66
N VAL A 126 -15.05 3.47 7.00
CA VAL A 126 -16.28 3.92 7.65
C VAL A 126 -16.79 2.79 8.53
N GLN A 127 -16.81 3.02 9.84
CA GLN A 127 -17.45 2.13 10.79
C GLN A 127 -18.96 2.39 10.78
N GLY A 128 -19.68 1.71 9.89
CA GLY A 128 -21.14 1.60 9.95
C GLY A 128 -21.57 0.25 10.55
N PRO A 129 -22.83 0.09 10.99
CA PRO A 129 -23.40 -1.21 11.35
C PRO A 129 -23.48 -2.07 10.10
N THR A 130 -22.36 -2.70 9.77
CA THR A 130 -22.22 -3.51 8.57
C THR A 130 -22.33 -4.94 9.06
N GLN A 131 -23.36 -5.68 8.60
CA GLN A 131 -23.40 -7.13 8.79
C GLN A 131 -22.04 -7.69 8.34
N ALA A 132 -21.51 -8.70 9.02
CA ALA A 132 -20.15 -9.23 8.80
C ALA A 132 -19.84 -9.69 7.34
N ARG A 133 -20.86 -9.71 6.45
CA ARG A 133 -20.74 -10.02 5.02
C ARG A 133 -20.88 -8.81 4.08
N CYS A 134 -21.19 -7.61 4.58
CA CYS A 134 -21.31 -6.40 3.77
C CYS A 134 -20.02 -5.58 3.82
N ARG A 135 -19.63 -5.04 2.67
CA ARG A 135 -18.40 -4.26 2.48
C ARG A 135 -18.50 -2.93 3.24
N LYS A 136 -17.46 -2.58 3.99
CA LYS A 136 -17.33 -1.27 4.65
C LYS A 136 -16.93 -0.21 3.64
N SER A 137 -17.61 0.93 3.67
CA SER A 137 -17.27 2.10 2.83
C SER A 137 -15.97 2.75 3.31
N ARG A 138 -15.31 3.51 2.46
CA ARG A 138 -14.05 4.21 2.78
C ARG A 138 -14.06 5.67 2.33
N PHE A 139 -13.29 6.50 3.02
CA PHE A 139 -13.11 7.91 2.71
C PHE A 139 -11.66 8.34 2.92
N ILE A 140 -11.25 9.44 2.32
CA ILE A 140 -9.92 10.03 2.56
C ILE A 140 -10.01 10.92 3.80
N SER A 141 -9.12 10.72 4.77
CA SER A 141 -9.01 11.62 5.92
C SER A 141 -8.21 12.87 5.55
N GLY A 142 -8.66 14.01 6.09
CA GLY A 142 -7.95 15.29 6.03
C GLY A 142 -7.01 15.50 7.21
#